data_AF-A0A5B6YU57-F1
#
_entry.id   AF-A0A5B6YU57-F1
#
_cell.length_a   1.000
_cell.length_b   1.000
_cell.length_c   1.000
_cell.angle_alpha   90.00
_cell.angle_beta   90.00
_cell.angle_gamma   90.00
#
_symmetry.space_group_name_H-M   'P 1'
#
loop_
_entity.id
_entity.type
_entity.pdbx_description
1 polymer ?
#
loop_
_entity_poly.entity_id
_entity_poly.type
_entity_poly.pdbx_seq_one_letter_code
_entity_poly.pdbx_strand_id
1 'polypeptide(L)'
;MAEPKPEEISHPPMDQLQGLEYCIDSNPSWGEAIALGFQHYILALGTAVMIPTFLVPLMGGSDDDKVRVVQTLLFVEGINTLLQTLFGTRLPTVIGGSWAFMVPIISIIHDSSLEGIPDPHVRFLNTMRAIQGALIVASSVQIILGYSQLWAICSRFFSPLGMVPVIALVGFGLFDRGFPVVGRCVEIGIPMLVLFVAFSQYLKHFQAKQQPILERFALLISITVIWAYAQLLTASGAYKHSPDLTQRNCRTDR
;
A
#
# COMPACT_ATOMS: atom_id res chain seq x y z
N MET A 1 -19.13 -12.32 -52.05
CA MET A 1 -18.92 -11.48 -50.85
C MET A 1 -18.79 -12.47 -49.70
N ALA A 2 -17.55 -12.78 -49.31
CA ALA A 2 -17.28 -13.82 -48.32
C ALA A 2 -17.57 -13.27 -46.92
N GLU A 3 -18.32 -14.03 -46.11
CA GLU A 3 -18.54 -13.74 -44.69
C GLU A 3 -17.20 -13.71 -43.94
N PRO A 4 -16.97 -12.73 -43.04
CA PRO A 4 -15.73 -12.66 -42.29
C PRO A 4 -15.68 -13.74 -41.21
N LYS A 5 -14.49 -14.30 -40.99
CA LYS A 5 -14.21 -15.36 -40.01
C LYS A 5 -14.33 -14.83 -38.56
N PRO A 6 -14.76 -15.65 -37.58
CA PRO A 6 -14.97 -15.22 -36.19
C PRO A 6 -13.71 -14.89 -35.37
N GLU A 7 -12.51 -14.94 -35.94
CA GLU A 7 -11.24 -14.74 -35.21
C GLU A 7 -10.70 -13.30 -35.27
N GLU A 8 -11.46 -12.37 -35.87
CA GLU A 8 -11.10 -10.95 -35.99
C GLU A 8 -12.08 -9.99 -35.30
N ILE A 9 -12.74 -10.43 -34.23
CA ILE A 9 -13.35 -9.49 -33.28
C ILE A 9 -12.26 -8.97 -32.34
N SER A 10 -11.24 -8.32 -32.92
CA SER A 10 -10.46 -7.33 -32.19
C SER A 10 -11.38 -6.12 -32.07
N HIS A 11 -12.07 -6.03 -30.94
CA HIS A 11 -12.85 -4.84 -30.63
C HIS A 11 -11.91 -3.64 -30.79
N PRO A 12 -12.19 -2.67 -31.69
CA PRO A 12 -11.44 -1.43 -31.68
C PRO A 12 -11.56 -0.84 -30.26
N PRO A 13 -10.47 -0.33 -29.65
CA PRO A 13 -10.48 0.20 -28.29
C PRO A 13 -11.19 1.55 -28.28
N MET A 14 -12.51 1.52 -28.50
CA MET A 14 -13.40 2.66 -28.46
C MET A 14 -14.53 2.30 -27.50
N ASP A 15 -14.18 2.38 -26.23
CA ASP A 15 -14.98 3.12 -25.24
C ASP A 15 -14.00 3.41 -24.11
N GLN A 16 -13.26 4.51 -24.25
CA GLN A 16 -12.63 5.15 -23.11
C GLN A 16 -13.76 5.40 -22.10
N LEU A 17 -13.83 4.57 -21.05
CA LEU A 17 -14.84 4.71 -20.02
C LEU A 17 -14.86 6.17 -19.57
N GLN A 18 -16.05 6.79 -19.57
CA GLN A 18 -16.19 8.20 -19.21
C GLN A 18 -15.50 8.47 -17.87
N GLY A 19 -14.38 9.22 -17.90
CA GLY A 19 -13.57 9.56 -16.73
C GLY A 19 -12.21 8.87 -16.62
N LEU A 20 -11.85 7.93 -17.50
CA LEU A 20 -10.49 7.35 -17.57
C LEU A 20 -9.68 8.04 -18.67
N GLU A 21 -8.53 8.65 -18.34
CA GLU A 21 -7.66 9.33 -19.31
C GLU A 21 -6.81 8.36 -20.15
N TYR A 22 -6.47 7.20 -19.57
CA TYR A 22 -5.74 6.12 -20.21
C TYR A 22 -6.48 4.78 -20.02
N CYS A 23 -6.69 4.06 -21.12
CA CYS A 23 -7.10 2.66 -21.11
C CYS A 23 -5.91 1.74 -20.75
N ILE A 24 -6.19 0.50 -20.35
CA ILE A 24 -5.18 -0.48 -19.92
C ILE A 24 -4.09 -0.69 -20.99
N ASP A 25 -4.48 -0.72 -22.26
CA ASP A 25 -3.56 -0.93 -23.38
C ASP A 25 -2.95 0.37 -23.94
N SER A 26 -3.32 1.53 -23.38
CA SER A 26 -2.79 2.83 -23.82
C SER A 26 -1.61 3.25 -22.95
N ASN A 27 -0.53 3.68 -23.59
CA ASN A 27 0.68 4.10 -22.90
C ASN A 27 0.76 5.64 -22.82
N PRO A 28 0.90 6.23 -21.62
CA PRO A 28 1.24 7.65 -21.50
C PRO A 28 2.63 7.93 -22.07
N SER A 29 2.98 9.21 -22.21
CA SER A 29 4.34 9.56 -22.60
C SER A 29 5.35 9.02 -21.57
N TRP A 30 6.56 8.68 -22.01
CA TRP A 30 7.58 8.06 -21.15
C TRP A 30 7.86 8.85 -19.86
N GLY A 31 7.88 10.18 -19.93
CA GLY A 31 8.08 11.04 -18.76
C GLY A 31 6.93 10.94 -17.75
N GLU A 32 5.69 10.93 -18.24
CA GLU A 32 4.51 10.76 -17.41
C GLU A 32 4.41 9.35 -16.82
N ALA A 33 4.81 8.32 -17.58
CA ALA A 33 4.85 6.94 -17.12
C ALA A 33 5.80 6.79 -15.93
N ILE A 34 7.00 7.39 -16.00
CA ILE A 34 7.98 7.37 -14.90
C ILE A 34 7.41 8.09 -13.68
N ALA A 35 6.82 9.28 -13.85
CA ALA A 35 6.25 10.05 -12.74
C ALA A 35 5.08 9.31 -12.06
N LEU A 36 4.19 8.69 -12.85
CA LEU A 36 3.10 7.86 -12.33
C LEU A 36 3.62 6.59 -11.63
N GLY A 37 4.61 5.92 -12.21
CA GLY A 37 5.25 4.76 -11.60
C GLY A 37 5.85 5.11 -10.24
N PHE A 38 6.53 6.26 -10.15
CA PHE A 38 7.05 6.77 -8.88
C PHE A 38 5.94 7.07 -7.87
N GLN A 39 4.81 7.62 -8.31
CA GLN A 39 3.65 7.83 -7.44
C GLN A 39 3.09 6.51 -6.89
N HIS A 40 2.95 5.48 -7.73
CA HIS A 40 2.52 4.15 -7.29
C HIS A 40 3.51 3.54 -6.30
N TYR A 41 4.81 3.71 -6.52
CA TYR A 41 5.84 3.29 -5.58
C TYR A 41 5.69 3.98 -4.21
N ILE A 42 5.50 5.31 -4.17
CA ILE A 42 5.31 6.05 -2.90
C ILE A 42 4.03 5.59 -2.19
N LEU A 43 2.96 5.30 -2.92
CA LEU A 43 1.72 4.78 -2.35
C LEU A 43 1.93 3.39 -1.71
N ALA A 44 2.63 2.50 -2.40
CA ALA A 44 2.95 1.16 -1.93
C ALA A 44 3.92 1.16 -0.74
N LEU A 45 4.86 2.12 -0.71
CA LEU A 45 5.85 2.27 0.37
C LEU A 45 5.19 2.38 1.75
N GLY A 46 4.01 3.02 1.84
CA GLY A 46 3.29 3.18 3.10
C GLY A 46 3.00 1.84 3.78
N THR A 47 2.33 0.92 3.09
CA THR A 47 2.02 -0.41 3.66
C THR A 47 3.28 -1.25 3.85
N ALA A 48 4.22 -1.17 2.91
CA ALA A 48 5.48 -1.91 2.97
C ALA A 48 6.36 -1.55 4.18
N VAL A 49 6.30 -0.31 4.65
CA VAL A 49 7.02 0.15 5.85
C VAL A 49 6.20 -0.07 7.12
N MET A 50 4.88 0.14 7.09
CA MET A 50 4.04 0.03 8.28
C MET A 50 3.97 -1.40 8.83
N ILE A 51 3.87 -2.42 7.96
CA ILE A 51 3.76 -3.81 8.40
C ILE A 51 5.00 -4.25 9.20
N PRO A 52 6.25 -4.14 8.69
CA PRO A 52 7.44 -4.49 9.46
C PRO A 52 7.67 -3.60 10.67
N THR A 53 7.35 -2.30 10.58
CA THR A 53 7.48 -1.38 11.73
C THR A 53 6.60 -1.81 12.91
N PHE A 54 5.44 -2.40 12.63
CA PHE A 54 4.56 -2.94 13.66
C PHE A 54 5.01 -4.33 14.14
N LEU A 55 5.37 -5.24 13.23
CA LEU A 55 5.61 -6.65 13.57
C LEU A 55 7.01 -6.94 14.12
N VAL A 56 8.06 -6.32 13.57
CA VAL A 56 9.46 -6.64 13.90
C VAL A 56 9.78 -6.44 15.39
N PRO A 57 9.32 -5.35 16.04
CA PRO A 57 9.52 -5.18 17.48
C PRO A 57 8.85 -6.27 18.32
N LEU A 58 7.66 -6.75 17.92
CA LEU A 58 6.94 -7.81 18.64
C LEU A 58 7.70 -9.14 18.59
N MET A 59 8.46 -9.38 17.52
CA MET A 59 9.29 -10.57 17.37
C MET A 59 10.62 -10.48 18.15
N GLY A 60 10.97 -9.31 18.69
CA GLY A 60 12.28 -9.04 19.31
C GLY A 60 13.39 -8.64 18.33
N GLY A 61 13.04 -8.28 17.09
CA GLY A 61 14.01 -7.81 16.10
C GLY A 61 14.50 -6.39 16.39
N SER A 62 15.72 -6.10 15.96
CA SER A 62 16.34 -4.77 16.08
C SER A 62 15.90 -3.82 14.95
N ASP A 63 16.35 -2.56 14.99
CA ASP A 63 16.14 -1.62 13.89
C ASP A 63 16.83 -2.08 12.58
N ASP A 64 17.96 -2.78 12.68
CA ASP A 64 18.64 -3.37 11.51
C ASP A 64 17.78 -4.49 10.89
N ASP A 65 17.17 -5.33 11.72
CA ASP A 65 16.24 -6.37 11.28
C ASP A 65 15.00 -5.76 10.63
N LYS A 66 14.47 -4.66 11.18
CA LYS A 66 13.34 -3.92 10.61
C LYS A 66 13.67 -3.40 9.22
N VAL A 67 14.81 -2.74 9.05
CA VAL A 67 15.25 -2.21 7.74
C VAL A 67 15.44 -3.36 6.73
N ARG A 68 16.04 -4.47 7.14
CA ARG A 68 16.20 -5.65 6.28
C ARG A 68 14.87 -6.22 5.82
N VAL A 69 13.87 -6.32 6.70
CA VAL A 69 12.53 -6.80 6.34
C VAL A 69 11.84 -5.83 5.39
N VAL A 70 11.92 -4.52 5.62
CA VAL A 70 11.36 -3.49 4.72
C VAL A 70 11.97 -3.61 3.32
N GLN A 71 13.30 -3.68 3.22
CA GLN A 71 14.00 -3.81 1.94
C GLN A 71 13.62 -5.09 1.20
N THR A 72 13.57 -6.22 1.93
CA THR A 72 13.18 -7.51 1.34
C THR A 72 11.74 -7.47 0.85
N LEU A 73 10.83 -6.89 1.63
CA LEU A 73 9.42 -6.79 1.28
C LEU A 73 9.23 -5.94 0.02
N LEU A 74 9.85 -4.75 -0.06
CA LEU A 74 9.82 -3.90 -1.25
C LEU A 74 10.41 -4.57 -2.49
N PHE A 75 11.50 -5.32 -2.34
CA PHE A 75 12.12 -6.03 -3.45
C PHE A 75 11.21 -7.14 -4.00
N VAL A 76 10.63 -7.95 -3.11
CA VAL A 76 9.70 -9.02 -3.47
C VAL A 76 8.38 -8.44 -4.01
N GLU A 77 7.93 -7.31 -3.50
CA GLU A 77 6.78 -6.54 -4.00
C GLU A 77 6.96 -6.15 -5.47
N GLY A 78 8.14 -5.62 -5.82
CA GLY A 78 8.50 -5.27 -7.19
C GLY A 78 8.52 -6.49 -8.12
N ILE A 79 9.13 -7.59 -7.69
CA ILE A 79 9.16 -8.85 -8.47
C ILE A 79 7.74 -9.37 -8.69
N ASN A 80 6.94 -9.46 -7.65
CA ASN A 80 5.57 -9.99 -7.74
C ASN A 80 4.67 -9.10 -8.60
N THR A 81 4.84 -7.78 -8.52
CA THR A 81 4.11 -6.85 -9.38
C THR A 81 4.51 -7.03 -10.84
N LEU A 82 5.80 -7.18 -11.16
CA LEU A 82 6.25 -7.48 -12.52
C LEU A 82 5.72 -8.82 -13.02
N LEU A 83 5.71 -9.85 -12.17
CA LEU A 83 5.13 -11.15 -12.51
C LEU A 83 3.62 -11.04 -12.78
N GLN A 84 2.89 -10.27 -11.95
CA GLN A 84 1.45 -10.02 -12.11
C GLN A 84 1.12 -9.31 -13.42
N THR A 85 1.90 -8.31 -13.80
CA THR A 85 1.67 -7.50 -15.00
C THR A 85 2.16 -8.18 -16.27
N LEU A 86 3.21 -9.00 -16.22
CA LEU A 86 3.77 -9.68 -17.42
C LEU A 86 3.15 -11.07 -17.66
N PHE A 87 3.06 -11.90 -16.64
CA PHE A 87 2.66 -13.31 -16.73
C PHE A 87 1.33 -13.63 -16.05
N GLY A 88 0.91 -12.82 -15.08
CA GLY A 88 -0.34 -12.98 -14.35
C GLY A 88 -1.55 -12.58 -15.18
N THR A 89 -2.47 -11.83 -14.58
CA THR A 89 -3.68 -11.37 -15.28
C THR A 89 -3.42 -10.23 -16.26
N ARG A 90 -2.18 -9.70 -16.30
CA ARG A 90 -1.78 -8.53 -17.10
C ARG A 90 -2.57 -7.26 -16.80
N LEU A 91 -3.24 -7.22 -15.65
CA LEU A 91 -3.94 -6.05 -15.15
C LEU A 91 -2.96 -5.15 -14.36
N PRO A 92 -3.20 -3.83 -14.33
CA PRO A 92 -2.37 -2.88 -13.58
C PRO A 92 -2.63 -2.99 -12.07
N THR A 93 -2.16 -4.07 -11.47
CA THR A 93 -2.35 -4.39 -10.04
C THR A 93 -0.99 -4.45 -9.34
N VAL A 94 -0.78 -3.55 -8.38
CA VAL A 94 0.39 -3.57 -7.49
C VAL A 94 0.18 -4.66 -6.43
N ILE A 95 1.11 -5.60 -6.33
CA ILE A 95 1.05 -6.72 -5.39
C ILE A 95 1.96 -6.42 -4.22
N GLY A 96 1.41 -6.31 -3.00
CA GLY A 96 2.20 -6.08 -1.77
C GLY A 96 1.67 -6.78 -0.53
N GLY A 97 2.24 -6.43 0.62
CA GLY A 97 1.89 -7.04 1.91
C GLY A 97 0.43 -6.78 2.30
N SER A 98 -0.28 -7.82 2.74
CA SER A 98 -1.69 -7.72 3.11
C SER A 98 -1.88 -7.64 4.62
N TRP A 99 -2.65 -6.63 5.05
CA TRP A 99 -3.08 -6.47 6.44
C TRP A 99 -3.97 -7.60 6.95
N ALA A 100 -4.58 -8.39 6.06
CA ALA A 100 -5.37 -9.55 6.44
C ALA A 100 -4.54 -10.60 7.19
N PHE A 101 -3.23 -10.67 6.93
CA PHE A 101 -2.33 -11.62 7.59
C PHE A 101 -1.82 -11.14 8.95
N MET A 102 -2.14 -9.92 9.38
CA MET A 102 -1.63 -9.41 10.66
C MET A 102 -2.09 -10.23 11.86
N VAL A 103 -3.37 -10.57 11.92
CA VAL A 103 -3.94 -11.37 13.01
C VAL A 103 -3.28 -12.75 13.11
N PRO A 104 -3.21 -13.57 12.03
CA PRO A 104 -2.54 -14.86 12.12
C PRO A 104 -1.04 -14.74 12.38
N ILE A 105 -0.35 -13.70 11.86
CA ILE A 105 1.06 -13.48 12.17
C ILE A 105 1.24 -13.18 13.66
N ILE A 106 0.45 -12.28 14.25
CA ILE A 106 0.50 -11.98 15.70
C ILE A 106 0.25 -13.25 16.52
N SER A 107 -0.67 -14.12 16.08
CA SER A 107 -0.90 -15.41 16.74
C SER A 107 0.33 -16.33 16.70
N ILE A 108 1.11 -16.31 15.61
CA ILE A 108 2.37 -17.06 15.52
C ILE A 108 3.42 -16.43 16.45
N ILE A 109 3.50 -15.09 16.50
CA ILE A 109 4.47 -14.37 17.35
C ILE A 109 4.27 -14.72 18.83
N HIS A 110 3.01 -14.83 19.27
CA HIS A 110 2.65 -15.17 20.65
C HIS A 110 2.58 -16.68 20.94
N ASP A 111 3.13 -17.53 20.06
CA ASP A 111 3.25 -18.95 20.37
C ASP A 111 4.26 -19.15 21.53
N SER A 112 3.87 -19.94 22.53
CA SER A 112 4.67 -20.16 23.74
C SER A 112 6.05 -20.77 23.46
N SER A 113 6.16 -21.56 22.38
CA SER A 113 7.43 -22.13 21.93
C SER A 113 8.42 -21.07 21.43
N LEU A 114 7.92 -19.98 20.83
CA LEU A 114 8.72 -18.89 20.30
C LEU A 114 8.98 -17.82 21.36
N GLU A 115 7.99 -17.49 22.20
CA GLU A 115 8.16 -16.55 23.31
C GLU A 115 9.15 -17.05 24.37
N GLY A 116 9.23 -18.37 24.55
CA GLY A 116 10.16 -19.00 25.49
C GLY A 116 11.64 -18.89 25.09
N ILE A 117 11.97 -18.35 23.92
CA ILE A 117 13.35 -18.17 23.46
C ILE A 117 13.96 -16.94 24.15
N PRO A 118 15.03 -17.09 24.96
CA PRO A 118 15.59 -16.00 25.74
C PRO A 118 16.35 -14.97 24.89
N ASP A 119 16.97 -15.39 23.78
CA ASP A 119 17.72 -14.50 22.88
C ASP A 119 16.77 -13.82 21.86
N PRO A 120 16.61 -12.48 21.88
CA PRO A 120 15.70 -11.76 20.99
C PRO A 120 16.00 -11.94 19.51
N HIS A 121 17.29 -12.01 19.13
CA HIS A 121 17.66 -12.12 17.71
C HIS A 121 17.35 -13.52 17.17
N VAL A 122 17.65 -14.57 17.95
CA VAL A 122 17.27 -15.95 17.61
C VAL A 122 15.75 -16.10 17.58
N ARG A 123 15.03 -15.47 18.52
CA ARG A 123 13.57 -15.42 18.51
C ARG A 123 13.05 -14.83 17.20
N PHE A 124 13.53 -13.64 16.82
CA PHE A 124 13.16 -12.99 15.56
C PHE A 124 13.40 -13.90 14.35
N LEU A 125 14.58 -14.52 14.24
CA LEU A 125 14.90 -15.40 13.12
C LEU A 125 13.98 -16.64 13.06
N ASN A 126 13.68 -17.26 14.20
CA ASN A 126 12.81 -18.42 14.27
C ASN A 126 11.35 -18.07 13.97
N THR A 127 10.85 -16.95 14.51
CA THR A 127 9.51 -16.44 14.22
C THR A 127 9.35 -16.07 12.75
N MET A 128 10.35 -15.43 12.14
CA MET A 128 10.34 -15.12 10.70
C MET A 128 10.27 -16.39 9.84
N ARG A 129 11.02 -17.44 10.20
CA ARG A 129 10.95 -18.74 9.51
C ARG A 129 9.57 -19.39 9.65
N ALA A 130 8.98 -19.34 10.84
CA ALA A 130 7.64 -19.87 11.08
C ALA A 130 6.57 -19.13 10.26
N ILE A 131 6.61 -17.80 10.24
CA ILE A 131 5.71 -16.96 9.44
C ILE A 131 5.86 -17.27 7.94
N GLN A 132 7.10 -17.29 7.43
CA GLN A 132 7.36 -17.58 6.01
C GLN A 132 6.90 -18.99 5.63
N GLY A 133 7.17 -20.00 6.46
CA GLY A 133 6.70 -21.36 6.24
C GLY A 133 5.18 -21.46 6.21
N ALA A 134 4.50 -20.80 7.16
CA ALA A 134 3.04 -20.75 7.21
C ALA A 134 2.45 -20.06 5.96
N LEU A 135 3.06 -18.95 5.51
CA LEU A 135 2.64 -18.23 4.30
C LEU A 135 2.82 -19.08 3.03
N ILE A 136 3.91 -19.85 2.91
CA ILE A 136 4.14 -20.75 1.78
C ILE A 136 3.08 -21.86 1.72
N VAL A 137 2.74 -22.45 2.88
CA VAL A 137 1.68 -23.47 2.96
C VAL A 137 0.33 -22.85 2.61
N ALA A 138 0.00 -21.69 3.19
CA ALA A 138 -1.24 -20.97 2.90
C ALA A 138 -1.35 -20.61 1.40
N SER A 139 -0.28 -20.12 0.77
CA SER A 139 -0.27 -19.83 -0.66
C SER A 139 -0.46 -21.08 -1.51
N SER A 140 0.12 -22.21 -1.11
CA SER A 140 -0.04 -23.48 -1.83
C SER A 140 -1.50 -23.95 -1.79
N VAL A 141 -2.16 -23.84 -0.64
CA VAL A 141 -3.60 -24.13 -0.50
C VAL A 141 -4.42 -23.19 -1.37
N GLN A 142 -4.13 -21.89 -1.36
CA GLN A 142 -4.85 -20.91 -2.17
C GLN A 142 -4.70 -21.18 -3.68
N ILE A 143 -3.51 -21.58 -4.12
CA ILE A 143 -3.23 -21.96 -5.51
C ILE A 143 -4.07 -23.18 -5.91
N ILE A 144 -4.09 -24.23 -5.10
CA ILE A 144 -4.88 -25.45 -5.36
C ILE A 144 -6.38 -25.13 -5.42
N LEU A 145 -6.89 -24.33 -4.47
CA LEU A 145 -8.28 -23.88 -4.45
C LEU A 145 -8.64 -22.98 -5.64
N GLY A 146 -7.69 -22.17 -6.11
CA GLY A 146 -7.84 -21.34 -7.31
C GLY A 146 -7.93 -22.19 -8.59
N TYR A 147 -6.99 -23.11 -8.79
CA TYR A 147 -6.97 -23.96 -9.99
C TYR A 147 -8.10 -25.00 -10.03
N SER A 148 -8.58 -25.46 -8.87
CA SER A 148 -9.74 -26.37 -8.79
C SER A 148 -11.08 -25.70 -9.10
N GLN A 149 -11.12 -24.38 -9.36
CA GLN A 149 -12.33 -23.58 -9.58
C GLN A 149 -13.34 -23.60 -8.42
N LEU A 150 -13.01 -24.23 -7.29
CA LEU A 150 -13.87 -24.25 -6.10
C LEU A 150 -14.11 -22.82 -5.60
N TRP A 151 -13.08 -21.96 -5.70
CA TRP A 151 -13.20 -20.54 -5.40
C TRP A 151 -14.23 -19.82 -6.27
N ALA A 152 -14.40 -20.20 -7.54
CA ALA A 152 -15.39 -19.60 -8.44
C ALA A 152 -16.84 -19.99 -8.06
N ILE A 153 -17.03 -21.19 -7.52
CA ILE A 153 -18.33 -21.64 -7.00
C ILE A 153 -18.65 -20.84 -5.73
N CYS A 154 -17.67 -20.70 -4.82
CA CYS A 154 -17.82 -19.93 -3.60
C CYS A 154 -18.07 -18.43 -3.88
N SER A 155 -17.35 -17.85 -4.84
CA SER A 155 -17.48 -16.42 -5.18
C SER A 155 -18.87 -16.06 -5.70
N ARG A 156 -19.62 -17.02 -6.28
CA ARG A 156 -21.01 -16.82 -6.72
C ARG A 156 -21.97 -16.50 -5.57
N PHE A 157 -21.66 -16.90 -4.34
CA PHE A 157 -22.47 -16.57 -3.16
C PHE A 157 -22.24 -15.13 -2.68
N PHE A 158 -21.15 -14.49 -3.10
CA PHE A 158 -20.86 -13.11 -2.75
C PHE A 158 -21.55 -12.18 -3.75
N SER A 159 -22.73 -11.70 -3.39
CA SER A 159 -23.34 -10.58 -4.10
C SER A 159 -22.60 -9.27 -3.78
N PRO A 160 -22.65 -8.25 -4.66
CA PRO A 160 -22.12 -6.92 -4.36
C PRO A 160 -22.66 -6.35 -3.03
N LEU A 161 -23.90 -6.69 -2.67
CA LEU A 161 -24.54 -6.30 -1.40
C LEU A 161 -23.82 -6.89 -0.17
N GLY A 162 -23.24 -8.09 -0.28
CA GLY A 162 -22.43 -8.70 0.77
C GLY A 162 -20.98 -8.21 0.78
N MET A 163 -20.40 -7.97 -0.41
CA MET A 163 -19.00 -7.56 -0.53
C MET A 163 -18.73 -6.12 -0.11
N VAL A 164 -19.65 -5.20 -0.39
CA VAL A 164 -19.46 -3.77 -0.08
C VAL A 164 -19.24 -3.54 1.42
N PRO A 165 -20.08 -4.07 2.34
CA PRO A 165 -19.84 -3.94 3.77
C PRO A 165 -18.51 -4.56 4.22
N VAL A 166 -18.13 -5.71 3.67
CA VAL A 166 -16.87 -6.39 4.03
C VAL A 166 -15.66 -5.54 3.64
N ILE A 167 -15.64 -5.04 2.40
CA ILE A 167 -14.56 -4.17 1.91
C ILE A 167 -14.53 -2.86 2.69
N ALA A 168 -15.70 -2.27 3.00
CA ALA A 168 -15.79 -1.06 3.80
C ALA A 168 -15.24 -1.27 5.22
N LEU A 169 -15.57 -2.38 5.88
CA LEU A 169 -15.05 -2.71 7.21
C LEU A 169 -13.54 -2.93 7.20
N VAL A 170 -13.00 -3.58 6.17
CA VAL A 170 -11.53 -3.71 6.00
C VAL A 170 -10.90 -2.33 5.84
N GLY A 171 -11.49 -1.44 5.04
CA GLY A 171 -11.03 -0.06 4.87
C GLY A 171 -11.07 0.74 6.17
N PHE A 172 -12.21 0.74 6.87
CA PHE A 172 -12.36 1.43 8.16
C PHE A 172 -11.42 0.88 9.23
N GLY A 173 -11.17 -0.42 9.25
CA GLY A 173 -10.19 -1.03 10.16
C GLY A 173 -8.76 -0.53 9.93
N LEU A 174 -8.38 -0.21 8.67
CA LEU A 174 -7.11 0.43 8.38
C LEU A 174 -7.08 1.90 8.83
N PHE A 175 -8.19 2.62 8.71
CA PHE A 175 -8.30 3.99 9.22
C PHE A 175 -8.10 4.06 10.74
N ASP A 176 -8.70 3.13 11.49
CA ASP A 176 -8.55 3.04 12.95
C ASP A 176 -7.07 2.86 13.37
N ARG A 177 -6.26 2.21 12.53
CA ARG A 177 -4.82 2.02 12.76
C ARG A 177 -3.97 3.18 12.27
N GLY A 178 -4.31 3.75 11.11
CA GLY A 178 -3.53 4.81 10.46
C GLY A 178 -3.75 6.19 11.08
N PHE A 179 -4.99 6.53 11.44
CA PHE A 179 -5.35 7.86 11.94
C PHE A 179 -4.65 8.23 13.26
N PRO A 180 -4.51 7.32 14.25
CA PRO A 180 -3.74 7.61 15.47
C PRO A 180 -2.26 7.92 15.20
N VAL A 181 -1.67 7.34 14.14
CA VAL A 181 -0.28 7.62 13.76
C VAL A 181 -0.15 9.06 13.24
N VAL A 182 -1.09 9.49 12.40
CA VAL A 182 -1.19 10.89 11.94
C VAL A 182 -1.41 11.85 13.13
N GLY A 183 -2.20 11.43 14.12
CA GLY A 183 -2.48 12.20 15.33
C GLY A 183 -1.30 12.33 16.30
N ARG A 184 -0.21 11.56 16.16
CA ARG A 184 0.98 11.70 17.01
C ARG A 184 1.67 13.06 16.88
N CYS A 185 1.54 13.67 15.70
CA CYS A 185 1.97 15.04 15.44
C CYS A 185 0.85 15.78 14.69
N VAL A 186 -0.09 16.33 15.46
CA VAL A 186 -1.28 16.97 14.92
C VAL A 186 -0.95 18.20 14.06
N GLU A 187 0.14 18.90 14.39
CA GLU A 187 0.63 20.10 13.71
C GLU A 187 1.10 19.83 12.28
N ILE A 188 1.50 18.59 11.96
CA ILE A 188 1.90 18.16 10.62
C ILE A 188 0.76 17.34 9.99
N GLY A 189 0.09 16.50 10.78
CA GLY A 189 -0.96 15.60 10.31
C GLY A 189 -2.22 16.32 9.79
N ILE A 190 -2.72 17.34 10.51
CA ILE A 190 -3.91 18.08 10.04
C ILE A 190 -3.61 18.84 8.74
N PRO A 191 -2.53 19.63 8.63
CA PRO A 191 -2.20 20.28 7.36
C PRO A 191 -2.02 19.31 6.20
N MET A 192 -1.43 18.13 6.44
CA MET A 192 -1.31 17.09 5.40
C MET A 192 -2.67 16.66 4.85
N LEU A 193 -3.64 16.37 5.74
CA LEU A 193 -4.98 15.95 5.34
C LEU A 193 -5.73 17.08 4.61
N VAL A 194 -5.64 18.31 5.14
CA VAL A 194 -6.28 19.48 4.52
C VAL A 194 -5.69 19.76 3.13
N LEU A 195 -4.36 19.74 2.99
CA LEU A 195 -3.69 19.93 1.71
C LEU A 195 -4.07 18.84 0.71
N PHE A 196 -4.07 17.57 1.14
CA PHE A 196 -4.46 16.46 0.28
C PHE A 196 -5.90 16.59 -0.23
N VAL A 197 -6.86 16.91 0.66
CA VAL A 197 -8.26 17.13 0.28
C VAL A 197 -8.40 18.37 -0.62
N ALA A 198 -7.69 19.45 -0.35
CA ALA A 198 -7.73 20.66 -1.18
C ALA A 198 -7.19 20.39 -2.60
N PHE A 199 -6.05 19.70 -2.73
CA PHE A 199 -5.45 19.35 -4.01
C PHE A 199 -6.27 18.30 -4.77
N SER A 200 -6.80 17.29 -4.08
CA SER A 200 -7.55 16.19 -4.71
C SER A 200 -8.99 16.55 -5.07
N GLN A 201 -9.71 17.29 -4.21
CA GLN A 201 -11.16 17.49 -4.35
C GLN A 201 -11.54 18.92 -4.75
N TYR A 202 -10.91 19.94 -4.15
CA TYR A 202 -11.32 21.34 -4.35
C TYR A 202 -10.77 21.95 -5.64
N LEU A 203 -9.51 21.65 -5.97
CA LEU A 203 -8.87 22.12 -7.18
C LEU A 203 -9.48 21.54 -8.46
N LYS A 204 -10.27 20.46 -8.37
CA LYS A 204 -11.08 19.93 -9.46
C LYS A 204 -12.08 20.95 -10.01
N HIS A 205 -12.59 21.85 -9.17
CA HIS A 205 -13.56 22.86 -9.58
C HIS A 205 -12.94 24.10 -10.25
N PHE A 206 -11.63 24.33 -10.05
CA PHE A 206 -10.91 25.51 -10.53
C PHE A 206 -10.10 25.28 -11.82
N GLN A 207 -9.99 24.05 -12.33
CA GLN A 207 -9.22 23.74 -13.53
C GLN A 207 -9.93 24.24 -14.80
N ALA A 208 -9.57 25.45 -15.25
CA ALA A 208 -9.91 26.00 -16.57
C ALA A 208 -8.99 25.49 -17.71
N LYS A 209 -7.98 24.66 -17.41
CA LYS A 209 -7.06 24.06 -18.40
C LYS A 209 -7.34 22.56 -18.54
N GLN A 210 -7.37 22.09 -19.78
CA GLN A 210 -7.68 20.72 -20.23
C GLN A 210 -6.75 19.59 -19.72
N GLN A 211 -5.90 19.81 -18.71
CA GLN A 211 -4.99 18.77 -18.20
C GLN A 211 -4.99 18.68 -16.67
N PRO A 212 -5.50 17.59 -16.06
CA PRO A 212 -5.65 17.43 -14.61
C PRO A 212 -4.33 17.06 -13.90
N ILE A 213 -3.24 17.78 -14.17
CA ILE A 213 -1.90 17.49 -13.63
C ILE A 213 -1.89 17.58 -12.10
N LEU A 214 -2.57 18.57 -11.52
CA LEU A 214 -2.63 18.78 -10.07
C LEU A 214 -3.42 17.69 -9.34
N GLU A 215 -4.46 17.14 -9.97
CA GLU A 215 -5.24 16.01 -9.41
C GLU A 215 -4.44 14.71 -9.50
N ARG A 216 -3.81 14.47 -10.66
CA ARG A 216 -3.01 13.28 -10.95
C ARG A 216 -1.85 13.11 -9.95
N PHE A 217 -1.17 14.20 -9.60
CA PHE A 217 -0.01 14.20 -8.70
C PHE A 217 -0.28 14.79 -7.30
N ALA A 218 -1.56 14.93 -6.90
CA ALA A 218 -1.94 15.54 -5.63
C ALA A 218 -1.22 14.93 -4.42
N LEU A 219 -1.05 13.60 -4.42
CA LEU A 219 -0.35 12.88 -3.35
C LEU A 219 1.13 13.25 -3.27
N LEU A 220 1.85 13.26 -4.40
CA LEU A 220 3.27 13.64 -4.43
C LEU A 220 3.45 15.10 -4.00
N ILE A 221 2.64 16.01 -4.53
CA ILE A 221 2.69 17.44 -4.18
C ILE A 221 2.43 17.63 -2.67
N SER A 222 1.40 16.96 -2.13
CA SER A 222 1.08 17.04 -0.70
C SER A 222 2.23 16.56 0.17
N ILE A 223 2.85 15.43 -0.17
CA ILE A 223 3.99 14.85 0.56
C ILE A 223 5.21 15.78 0.49
N THR A 224 5.53 16.33 -0.69
CA THR A 224 6.67 17.25 -0.83
C THR A 224 6.45 18.54 -0.04
N VAL A 225 5.26 19.14 -0.12
CA VAL A 225 4.92 20.37 0.60
C VAL A 225 4.95 20.15 2.11
N ILE A 226 4.34 19.06 2.60
CA ILE A 226 4.31 18.81 4.04
C ILE A 226 5.70 18.46 4.59
N TRP A 227 6.52 17.74 3.81
CA TRP A 227 7.89 17.45 4.20
C TRP A 227 8.73 18.74 4.33
N ALA A 228 8.60 19.65 3.36
CA ALA A 228 9.27 20.96 3.42
C ALA A 228 8.77 21.80 4.61
N TYR A 229 7.46 21.77 4.88
CA TYR A 229 6.86 22.43 6.05
C TYR A 229 7.40 21.87 7.37
N ALA A 230 7.50 20.54 7.50
CA ALA A 230 8.03 19.88 8.69
C ALA A 230 9.52 20.24 8.94
N GLN A 231 10.32 20.31 7.88
CA GLN A 231 11.71 20.75 7.96
C GLN A 231 11.81 22.21 8.42
N LEU A 232 10.96 23.10 7.88
CA LEU A 232 10.94 24.50 8.26
C LEU A 232 10.53 24.72 9.72
N LEU A 233 9.55 23.97 10.23
CA LEU A 233 9.16 23.99 11.64
C LEU A 233 10.28 23.49 12.56
N THR A 234 11.02 22.46 12.13
CA THR A 234 12.17 21.94 12.88
C THR A 234 13.31 22.96 12.90
N ALA A 235 13.65 23.56 11.74
CA ALA A 235 14.73 24.54 11.61
C ALA A 235 14.44 25.87 12.33
N SER A 236 13.18 26.33 12.32
CA SER A 236 12.75 27.54 13.04
C SER A 236 12.74 27.37 14.57
N GLY A 237 12.95 26.14 15.07
CA GLY A 237 12.99 25.86 16.50
C GLY A 237 11.63 25.88 17.19
N ALA A 238 10.53 25.76 16.42
CA ALA A 238 9.16 25.75 16.94
C ALA A 238 8.96 24.70 18.05
N TYR A 239 9.69 23.60 17.98
CA TYR A 239 9.59 22.50 18.94
C TYR A 239 10.62 22.54 20.09
N LYS A 240 11.47 23.57 20.22
CA LYS A 240 12.52 23.62 21.26
C LYS A 240 11.97 23.66 22.69
N HIS A 241 10.79 24.24 22.89
CA HIS A 241 10.14 24.37 24.20
C HIS A 241 8.87 23.52 24.34
N SER A 242 8.61 22.64 23.38
CA SER A 242 7.44 21.75 23.39
C SER A 242 7.69 20.52 24.27
N PRO A 243 6.63 19.80 24.70
CA PRO A 243 6.77 18.56 25.46
C PRO A 243 7.63 17.51 24.74
N ASP A 244 8.34 16.66 25.48
CA ASP A 244 9.22 15.62 24.93
C ASP A 244 8.52 14.64 23.97
N LEU A 245 7.21 14.43 24.14
CA LEU A 245 6.40 13.62 23.25
C LEU A 245 6.27 14.29 21.86
N THR A 246 5.94 15.57 21.83
CA THR A 246 5.87 16.38 20.60
C THR A 246 7.24 16.47 19.94
N GLN A 247 8.31 16.65 20.72
CA GLN A 247 9.67 16.68 20.17
C GLN A 247 10.13 15.35 19.56
N ARG A 248 9.61 14.22 20.03
CA ARG A 248 9.94 12.89 19.47
C ARG A 248 9.15 12.58 18.20
N ASN A 249 7.90 13.04 18.11
CA ASN A 249 7.03 12.70 16.98
C ASN A 249 7.03 13.74 15.85
N CYS A 250 7.32 15.01 16.15
CA CYS A 250 7.18 16.11 15.19
C CYS A 250 8.50 16.63 14.60
N ARG A 251 9.64 16.30 15.22
CA ARG A 251 10.95 16.78 14.72
C ARG A 251 11.49 15.85 13.62
N THR A 252 12.14 16.45 12.64
CA THR A 252 12.73 15.73 11.50
C THR A 252 14.20 15.35 11.71
N ASP A 253 14.84 15.80 12.79
CA ASP A 253 16.28 15.68 13.05
C ASP A 253 16.64 14.61 14.09
N ARG A 254 15.72 13.68 14.38
CA ARG A 254 15.89 12.58 15.34
C ARG A 254 15.70 11.21 14.70
#